data_AF-A0A2W6W3I0-F1
#
_entry.id   AF-A0A2W6W3I0-F1
#
_cell.length_a   1.000
_cell.length_b   1.000
_cell.length_c   1.000
_cell.angle_alpha   90.00
_cell.angle_beta   90.00
_cell.angle_gamma   90.00
#
_symmetry.space_group_name_H-M   'P 1'
#
loop_
_entity.id
_entity.type
_entity.pdbx_description
1 polymer ?
#
loop_
_entity_poly.entity_id
_entity_poly.type
_entity_poly.pdbx_seq_one_letter_code
_entity_poly.pdbx_strand_id
1 'polypeptide(L)'
;MARALSQDLRDRIIAAMDGGLSRRAAADRFGVSASSAIRWRQLALQHGQAVAKPRGGDRHSGRIEGHGGFIRELIAEQGDMTLVEIQARFVERGVSVGIGTLHRFFVRHAITRKKDRARDRARPPRRPEATPALVRRPA
;
A
#
# COMPACT_ATOMS: atom_id res chain seq x y z
N MET A 1 -15.05 10.49 8.78
CA MET A 1 -14.58 10.55 7.37
C MET A 1 -15.75 10.86 6.46
N ALA A 2 -15.59 11.77 5.49
CA ALA A 2 -16.63 12.04 4.51
C ALA A 2 -16.72 10.90 3.48
N ARG A 3 -17.81 10.11 3.52
CA ARG A 3 -18.09 9.06 2.54
C ARG A 3 -18.79 9.67 1.32
N ALA A 4 -18.54 9.11 0.14
CA ALA A 4 -19.34 9.45 -1.03
C ALA A 4 -20.74 8.83 -0.88
N LEU A 5 -21.78 9.54 -1.30
CA LEU A 5 -23.13 8.95 -1.42
C LEU A 5 -23.10 7.79 -2.42
N SER A 6 -23.93 6.78 -2.17
CA SER A 6 -23.96 5.50 -2.90
C SER A 6 -24.19 5.68 -4.40
N GLN A 7 -23.71 4.72 -5.20
CA GLN A 7 -23.90 4.75 -6.65
C GLN A 7 -25.38 4.59 -7.02
N ASP A 8 -26.08 3.66 -6.37
CA ASP A 8 -27.52 3.45 -6.53
C ASP A 8 -28.35 4.76 -6.38
N LEU A 9 -28.02 5.59 -5.38
CA LEU A 9 -28.73 6.85 -5.18
C LEU A 9 -28.57 7.79 -6.37
N ARG A 10 -27.36 7.82 -6.95
CA ARG A 10 -27.07 8.68 -8.10
C ARG A 10 -27.79 8.18 -9.33
N ASP A 11 -27.79 6.87 -9.55
CA ASP A 11 -28.42 6.24 -10.70
C ASP A 11 -29.94 6.48 -10.68
N ARG A 12 -30.58 6.34 -9.50
CA ARG A 12 -32.01 6.67 -9.33
C ARG A 12 -32.33 8.15 -9.58
N ILE A 13 -31.45 9.05 -9.15
CA ILE A 13 -31.62 10.50 -9.40
C ILE A 13 -31.46 10.82 -10.88
N ILE A 14 -30.49 10.21 -11.57
CA ILE A 14 -30.30 10.39 -13.02
C ILE A 14 -31.52 9.85 -13.78
N ALA A 15 -31.97 8.64 -13.46
CA ALA A 15 -33.17 8.05 -14.07
C ALA A 15 -34.42 8.91 -13.86
N ALA A 16 -34.57 9.52 -12.67
CA ALA A 16 -35.67 10.46 -12.41
C ALA A 16 -35.58 11.73 -13.28
N MET A 17 -34.38 12.28 -13.50
CA MET A 17 -34.18 13.41 -14.40
C MET A 17 -34.44 13.04 -15.87
N ASP A 18 -34.03 11.85 -16.29
CA ASP A 18 -34.31 11.34 -17.64
C ASP A 18 -35.81 11.09 -17.84
N GLY A 19 -36.53 10.75 -16.78
CA GLY A 19 -38.00 10.71 -16.72
C GLY A 19 -38.68 12.09 -16.68
N GLY A 20 -37.93 13.18 -16.88
CA GLY A 20 -38.48 14.54 -17.03
C GLY A 20 -38.47 15.42 -15.78
N LEU A 21 -37.97 14.94 -14.63
CA LEU A 21 -37.82 15.79 -13.45
C LEU A 21 -36.72 16.84 -13.65
N SER A 22 -37.00 18.07 -13.20
CA SER A 22 -35.95 19.08 -13.10
C SER A 22 -34.89 18.66 -12.08
N ARG A 23 -33.67 19.21 -12.23
CA ARG A 23 -32.55 18.90 -11.32
C ARG A 23 -32.86 19.22 -9.85
N ARG A 24 -33.64 20.28 -9.61
CA ARG A 24 -34.08 20.68 -8.26
C ARG A 24 -35.17 19.74 -7.74
N ALA A 25 -36.18 19.45 -8.55
CA ALA A 25 -37.26 18.53 -8.17
C ALA A 25 -36.74 17.12 -7.85
N ALA A 26 -35.76 16.61 -8.62
CA ALA A 26 -35.10 15.35 -8.30
C ALA A 26 -34.28 15.45 -6.99
N ALA A 27 -33.59 16.56 -6.74
CA ALA A 27 -32.86 16.75 -5.49
C ALA A 27 -33.78 16.72 -4.27
N ASP A 28 -34.90 17.45 -4.34
CA ASP A 28 -35.91 17.51 -3.28
C ASP A 28 -36.55 16.12 -3.05
N ARG A 29 -36.91 15.40 -4.12
CA ARG A 29 -37.49 14.05 -4.04
C ARG A 29 -36.59 13.04 -3.33
N PHE A 30 -35.28 13.13 -3.54
CA PHE A 30 -34.31 12.16 -2.99
C PHE A 30 -33.56 12.69 -1.76
N GLY A 31 -33.93 13.87 -1.23
CA GLY A 31 -33.34 14.43 -0.01
C GLY A 31 -31.86 14.78 -0.14
N VAL A 32 -31.41 15.21 -1.33
CA VAL A 32 -30.03 15.64 -1.58
C VAL A 32 -29.98 17.13 -1.92
N SER A 33 -28.80 17.74 -1.80
CA SER A 33 -28.66 19.14 -2.24
C SER A 33 -28.76 19.27 -3.76
N ALA A 34 -29.40 20.34 -4.23
CA ALA A 34 -29.50 20.66 -5.65
C ALA A 34 -28.12 20.71 -6.35
N SER A 35 -27.10 21.22 -5.65
CA SER A 35 -25.72 21.28 -6.17
C SER A 35 -25.11 19.89 -6.42
N SER A 36 -25.51 18.87 -5.66
CA SER A 36 -25.04 17.50 -5.85
C SER A 36 -25.73 16.84 -7.03
N ALA A 37 -27.04 17.02 -7.15
CA ALA A 37 -27.82 16.53 -8.28
C ALA A 37 -27.36 17.15 -9.62
N ILE A 38 -27.05 18.46 -9.64
CA ILE A 38 -26.46 19.15 -10.80
C ILE A 38 -25.10 18.52 -11.18
N ARG A 39 -24.20 18.33 -10.20
CA ARG A 39 -22.88 17.74 -10.44
C ARG A 39 -22.96 16.32 -10.97
N TRP A 40 -23.88 15.50 -10.45
CA TRP A 40 -24.08 14.13 -10.94
C TRP A 40 -24.64 14.12 -12.36
N ARG A 41 -25.58 15.01 -12.69
CA ARG A 41 -26.07 15.14 -14.07
C ARG A 41 -24.97 15.53 -15.03
N GLN A 42 -24.14 16.50 -14.66
CA GLN A 42 -23.00 16.90 -15.49
C GLN A 42 -22.03 15.74 -15.71
N LEU A 43 -21.73 14.97 -14.66
CA LEU A 43 -20.84 13.82 -14.75
C LEU A 43 -21.42 12.71 -15.65
N ALA A 44 -22.72 12.44 -15.54
CA ALA A 44 -23.41 11.49 -16.41
C ALA A 44 -23.39 11.91 -17.88
N LEU A 45 -23.57 13.21 -18.17
CA LEU A 45 -23.48 13.73 -19.54
C LEU A 45 -22.05 13.66 -20.11
N GLN A 46 -21.02 13.84 -19.26
CA GLN A 46 -19.63 13.83 -19.70
C GLN A 46 -19.04 12.42 -19.85
N HIS A 47 -19.44 11.48 -19.00
CA HIS A 47 -18.80 10.16 -18.89
C HIS A 47 -19.78 8.99 -19.02
N GLY A 48 -21.04 9.26 -19.35
CA GLY A 48 -22.11 8.25 -19.43
C GLY A 48 -22.67 7.77 -18.08
N GLN A 49 -21.98 8.05 -16.97
CA GLN A 49 -22.38 7.60 -15.64
C GLN A 49 -21.94 8.56 -14.51
N ALA A 50 -22.70 8.57 -13.42
CA ALA A 50 -22.47 9.46 -12.28
C ALA A 50 -21.52 8.87 -11.21
N VAL A 51 -20.43 8.22 -11.62
CA VAL A 51 -19.57 7.44 -10.71
C VAL A 51 -18.72 8.30 -9.77
N ALA A 52 -18.59 7.87 -8.51
CA ALA A 52 -17.70 8.51 -7.56
C ALA A 52 -16.24 8.39 -7.99
N LYS A 53 -15.51 9.51 -8.03
CA LYS A 53 -14.05 9.47 -8.22
C LYS A 53 -13.39 8.70 -7.07
N PRO A 54 -12.36 7.87 -7.34
CA PRO A 54 -11.56 7.25 -6.30
C PRO A 54 -11.08 8.29 -5.28
N ARG A 55 -11.32 8.02 -4.00
CA ARG A 55 -10.88 8.87 -2.89
C ARG A 55 -9.64 8.27 -2.26
N GLY A 56 -8.63 9.11 -2.04
CA GLY A 56 -7.34 8.66 -1.51
C GLY A 56 -6.46 8.02 -2.58
N GLY A 57 -5.57 7.12 -2.14
CA GLY A 57 -4.55 6.51 -2.99
C GLY A 57 -3.21 7.24 -2.94
N ASP A 58 -2.18 6.57 -3.44
CA ASP A 58 -0.83 7.12 -3.53
C ASP A 58 -0.74 8.12 -4.68
N ARG A 59 -0.44 9.37 -4.36
CA ARG A 59 -0.28 10.47 -5.34
C ARG A 59 1.15 11.00 -5.40
N HIS A 60 2.03 10.52 -4.53
CA HIS A 60 3.35 11.11 -4.30
C HIS A 60 4.49 10.15 -4.66
N SER A 61 4.22 8.86 -4.83
CA SER A 61 5.25 7.88 -5.18
C SER A 61 5.70 7.89 -6.63
N GLY A 62 4.97 8.54 -7.54
CA GLY A 62 5.26 8.48 -8.99
C GLY A 62 6.71 8.77 -9.33
N ARG A 63 7.35 9.72 -8.62
CA ARG A 63 8.78 10.04 -8.80
C ARG A 63 9.69 8.86 -8.48
N ILE A 64 9.48 8.17 -7.36
CA ILE A 64 10.33 7.03 -6.97
C ILE A 64 10.01 5.78 -7.78
N GLU A 65 8.75 5.58 -8.15
CA GLU A 65 8.33 4.47 -9.03
C GLU A 65 8.99 4.55 -10.41
N GLY A 66 9.19 5.77 -10.95
CA GLY A 66 9.96 5.98 -12.18
C GLY A 66 11.41 5.50 -12.11
N HIS A 67 11.99 5.39 -10.90
CA HIS A 67 13.33 4.85 -10.69
C HIS A 67 13.33 3.39 -10.22
N GLY A 68 12.18 2.70 -10.26
CA GLY A 68 12.05 1.33 -9.76
C GLY A 68 12.97 0.32 -10.46
N GLY A 69 13.25 0.51 -11.76
CA GLY A 69 14.21 -0.32 -12.51
C GLY A 69 15.61 -0.24 -11.92
N PHE A 70 16.09 0.98 -11.67
CA PHE A 70 17.39 1.21 -11.06
C PHE A 70 17.52 0.61 -9.66
N ILE A 71 16.48 0.73 -8.83
CA ILE A 71 16.50 0.13 -7.49
C ILE A 71 16.65 -1.40 -7.60
N ARG A 72 15.98 -2.02 -8.57
CA ARG A 72 16.07 -3.48 -8.79
C ARG A 72 17.44 -3.90 -9.31
N GLU A 73 18.06 -3.11 -10.18
CA GLU A 73 19.43 -3.34 -10.66
C GLU A 73 20.43 -3.31 -9.49
N LEU A 74 20.35 -2.29 -8.62
CA LEU A 74 21.19 -2.20 -7.43
C LEU A 74 21.03 -3.43 -6.52
N ILE A 75 19.79 -3.88 -6.28
CA ILE A 75 19.53 -5.06 -5.46
C ILE A 75 20.07 -6.34 -6.12
N ALA A 76 19.99 -6.43 -7.45
CA ALA A 76 20.50 -7.59 -8.19
C ALA A 76 22.03 -7.66 -8.18
N GLU A 77 22.70 -6.51 -8.27
CA GLU A 77 24.16 -6.40 -8.20
C GLU A 77 24.67 -6.65 -6.77
N GLN A 78 24.00 -6.08 -5.77
CA GLN A 78 24.40 -6.18 -4.37
C GLN A 78 23.17 -6.19 -3.44
N GLY A 79 22.69 -7.39 -3.15
CA GLY A 79 21.43 -7.64 -2.42
C GLY A 79 21.45 -7.29 -0.92
N ASP A 80 22.58 -6.88 -0.37
CA ASP A 80 22.75 -6.46 1.03
C ASP A 80 22.89 -4.94 1.21
N MET A 81 22.72 -4.14 0.14
CA MET A 81 22.73 -2.68 0.23
C MET A 81 21.67 -2.15 1.23
N THR A 82 22.12 -1.22 2.06
CA THR A 82 21.29 -0.44 2.97
C THR A 82 20.55 0.68 2.23
N LEU A 83 19.49 1.20 2.85
CA LEU A 83 18.75 2.34 2.28
C LEU A 83 19.62 3.61 2.15
N VAL A 84 20.64 3.78 2.98
CA VAL A 84 21.57 4.92 2.93
C VAL A 84 22.51 4.78 1.74
N GLU A 85 23.02 3.57 1.47
CA GLU A 85 23.84 3.30 0.30
C GLU A 85 23.05 3.49 -0.99
N ILE A 86 21.81 2.99 -1.04
CA ILE A 86 20.93 3.23 -2.19
C ILE A 86 20.69 4.74 -2.36
N GLN A 87 20.45 5.48 -1.28
CA GLN A 87 20.32 6.94 -1.34
C GLN A 87 21.59 7.61 -1.92
N ALA A 88 22.78 7.18 -1.51
CA ALA A 88 24.04 7.71 -2.05
C ALA A 88 24.13 7.48 -3.57
N ARG A 89 23.76 6.28 -4.07
CA ARG A 89 23.69 5.99 -5.51
C ARG A 89 22.70 6.88 -6.27
N PHE A 90 21.61 7.28 -5.62
CA PHE A 90 20.67 8.24 -6.18
C PHE A 90 21.27 9.65 -6.26
N VAL A 91 22.01 10.08 -5.23
CA VAL A 91 22.71 11.37 -5.20
C VAL A 91 23.79 11.44 -6.28
N GLU A 92 24.55 10.36 -6.50
CA GLU A 92 25.53 10.24 -7.58
C GLU A 92 24.91 10.46 -8.98
N ARG A 93 23.63 10.11 -9.15
CA ARG A 93 22.86 10.33 -10.38
C ARG A 93 22.12 11.67 -10.43
N GLY A 94 22.35 12.56 -9.46
CA GLY A 94 21.70 13.87 -9.37
C GLY A 94 20.25 13.84 -8.89
N VAL A 95 19.79 12.74 -8.32
CA VAL A 95 18.41 12.58 -7.84
C VAL A 95 18.38 12.56 -6.31
N SER A 96 17.81 13.58 -5.71
CA SER A 96 17.59 13.58 -4.25
C SER A 96 16.34 12.77 -3.88
N VAL A 97 16.53 11.72 -3.08
CA VAL A 97 15.46 10.88 -2.52
C VAL A 97 15.70 10.72 -1.02
N GLY A 98 14.65 10.90 -0.20
CA GLY A 98 14.74 10.65 1.24
C GLY A 98 14.63 9.16 1.59
N ILE A 99 15.29 8.74 2.67
CA ILE A 99 15.25 7.35 3.17
C ILE A 99 13.82 6.84 3.37
N GLY A 100 12.91 7.65 3.92
CA GLY A 100 11.51 7.27 4.10
C GLY A 100 10.76 7.02 2.79
N THR A 101 11.17 7.67 1.70
CA THR A 101 10.62 7.42 0.36
C THR A 101 11.10 6.09 -0.20
N LEU A 102 12.39 5.79 -0.05
CA LEU A 102 12.94 4.47 -0.38
C LEU A 102 12.25 3.39 0.45
N HIS A 103 12.18 3.52 1.77
CA HIS A 103 11.50 2.56 2.63
C HIS A 103 10.06 2.28 2.17
N ARG A 104 9.28 3.32 1.85
CA ARG A 104 7.92 3.17 1.32
C ARG A 104 7.88 2.45 -0.04
N PHE A 105 8.88 2.66 -0.89
CA PHE A 105 9.04 1.89 -2.14
C PHE A 105 9.24 0.40 -1.84
N PHE A 106 10.18 0.04 -0.97
CA PHE A 106 10.43 -1.36 -0.59
C PHE A 106 9.18 -2.03 0.00
N VAL A 107 8.46 -1.34 0.90
CA VAL A 107 7.20 -1.82 1.48
C VAL A 107 6.13 -2.04 0.39
N ARG A 108 5.97 -1.10 -0.54
CA ARG A 108 4.97 -1.19 -1.62
C ARG A 108 5.23 -2.38 -2.55
N HIS A 109 6.49 -2.65 -2.86
CA HIS A 109 6.90 -3.77 -3.72
C HIS A 109 7.11 -5.09 -2.97
N ALA A 110 6.77 -5.15 -1.68
CA ALA A 110 6.98 -6.32 -0.82
C ALA A 110 8.42 -6.86 -0.83
N ILE A 111 9.41 -5.97 -1.03
CA ILE A 111 10.83 -6.34 -1.06
C ILE A 111 11.32 -6.37 0.38
N THR A 112 11.54 -7.58 0.89
CA THR A 112 12.07 -7.80 2.23
C THR A 112 13.46 -8.42 2.17
N ARG A 113 14.39 -7.91 2.98
CA ARG A 113 15.66 -8.60 3.20
C ARG A 113 15.39 -9.95 3.86
N LYS A 114 15.85 -11.04 3.23
CA LYS A 114 15.83 -12.35 3.87
C LYS A 114 16.67 -12.30 5.14
N LYS A 115 16.06 -12.61 6.28
CA LYS A 115 16.72 -12.63 7.58
C LYS A 115 17.23 -14.04 7.85
N ASP A 116 18.46 -14.34 7.42
CA ASP A 116 19.12 -15.59 7.81
C ASP A 116 19.48 -15.49 9.30
N ARG A 117 18.68 -16.12 10.16
CA ARG A 117 18.99 -16.20 11.59
C ARG A 117 20.12 -17.22 11.75
N ALA A 118 21.35 -16.73 11.91
CA ALA A 118 22.50 -17.55 12.31
C ALA A 118 22.29 -18.33 13.63
N ARG A 119 21.19 -18.10 14.36
CA ARG A 119 20.88 -18.72 15.66
C ARG A 119 20.33 -20.15 15.59
N ASP A 120 19.97 -20.69 14.43
CA ASP A 120 19.42 -22.06 14.36
C ASP A 120 20.49 -23.15 14.20
N ARG A 121 21.79 -22.80 14.13
CA ARG A 121 22.90 -23.77 14.01
C ARG A 121 23.68 -24.05 15.30
N ALA A 122 23.38 -23.36 16.40
CA ALA A 122 24.01 -23.63 17.69
C ALA A 122 23.06 -24.42 18.61
N ARG A 123 22.77 -25.68 18.27
CA ARG A 123 22.31 -26.63 19.28
C ARG A 123 23.53 -26.94 20.14
N PRO A 124 23.57 -26.60 21.44
CA PRO A 124 24.70 -26.99 22.27
C PRO A 124 24.74 -28.53 22.31
N PRO A 125 25.92 -29.16 22.27
CA PRO A 125 26.02 -30.59 22.45
C PRO A 125 25.39 -30.92 23.80
N ARG A 126 24.41 -31.84 23.79
CA ARG A 126 23.91 -32.45 25.03
C ARG A 126 25.14 -32.98 25.77
N ARG A 127 25.37 -32.50 27.00
CA ARG A 127 26.41 -33.05 27.88
C ARG A 127 26.25 -34.57 27.90
N PRO A 128 27.34 -35.36 27.81
CA PRO A 128 27.23 -36.78 28.11
C PRO A 128 26.78 -36.91 29.57
N GLU A 129 25.73 -37.70 29.75
CA GLU A 129 25.22 -38.10 31.05
C GLU A 129 26.36 -38.74 31.85
N ALA A 130 26.51 -38.32 33.12
CA ALA A 130 27.60 -38.75 33.97
C ALA A 130 27.64 -40.27 34.14
N THR A 131 28.85 -40.81 34.27
CA THR A 131 29.21 -42.21 34.50
C THR A 131 28.36 -42.86 35.62
N PRO A 132 27.93 -44.13 35.47
CA PRO A 132 27.14 -44.81 36.48
C PRO A 132 27.97 -45.01 37.75
N ALA A 133 27.37 -44.65 38.88
CA ALA A 133 27.97 -44.74 40.21
C ALA A 133 28.51 -46.15 40.50
N LEU A 134 29.79 -46.24 40.84
CA LEU A 134 30.39 -47.42 41.47
C LEU A 134 29.84 -47.55 42.90
N VAL A 135 28.85 -48.41 43.09
CA VAL A 135 28.44 -48.87 44.42
C VAL A 135 29.56 -49.77 44.96
N ARG A 136 30.37 -49.23 45.88
CA ARG A 136 31.17 -50.05 46.80
C ARG A 136 30.26 -50.54 47.94
N ARG A 137 29.98 -51.84 47.98
CA ARG A 137 29.93 -52.61 49.26
C ARG A 137 31.37 -53.11 49.54
N PRO A 138 31.79 -53.47 50.77
CA PRO A 138 30.99 -53.95 51.91
C PRO A 138 31.44 -53.47 53.32
N ALA A 139 30.65 -53.80 54.34
CA ALA A 139 31.03 -54.57 55.54
C ALA A 139 29.73 -55.11 56.17
#